data_AF-A0A838NFJ9-F1
#
_entry.id   AF-A0A838NFJ9-F1
#
_cell.length_a   1.000
_cell.length_b   1.000
_cell.length_c   1.000
_cell.angle_alpha   90.00
_cell.angle_beta   90.00
_cell.angle_gamma   90.00
#
_symmetry.space_group_name_H-M   'P 1'
#
loop_
_entity.id
_entity.type
_entity.pdbx_description
1 polymer ?
#
loop_
_entity_poly.entity_id
_entity_poly.type
_entity_poly.pdbx_seq_one_letter_code
_entity_poly.pdbx_strand_id
1 'polypeptide(L)'
;MSAMGEMPMPGGWSMSMAWMRMPGQTWPGAAAAFLGTWAVMMVAMMLPSLVPMLSRYRQAVGRTGETRLGRLTALVGVGYFFVWTGFGMAAFPLGVALAAIEMQQPALARAVPIAVGVVVLIAGSLQLTAWKARHLSYCREAPGRGRPLPADAGTAWRHGLRLGLHCTHCSVGLMAILLVIGVMDLRAMAVVAAAITVERLAPAGERVARATGAVVVGAGLFLIARAAGLG
;
A
#
# COMPACT_ATOMS: atom_id res chain seq x y z
N MET A 1 -23.86 0.72 -5.76
CA MET A 1 -22.84 1.12 -6.75
C MET A 1 -22.26 -0.16 -7.31
N SER A 2 -22.47 -0.36 -8.60
CA SER A 2 -22.47 -1.65 -9.28
C SER A 2 -21.12 -2.36 -9.28
N ALA A 3 -21.16 -3.66 -9.00
CA ALA A 3 -20.09 -4.64 -9.23
C ALA A 3 -19.85 -4.86 -10.75
N MET A 4 -19.58 -3.78 -11.49
CA MET A 4 -19.21 -3.84 -12.90
C MET A 4 -17.70 -4.05 -12.99
N GLY A 5 -17.25 -5.28 -12.85
CA GLY A 5 -15.83 -5.61 -13.03
C GLY A 5 -15.32 -6.86 -12.36
N GLU A 6 -16.18 -7.79 -11.96
CA GLU A 6 -15.78 -9.02 -11.29
C GLU A 6 -16.28 -10.24 -12.07
N MET A 7 -15.35 -11.13 -12.43
CA MET A 7 -15.65 -12.40 -13.10
C MET A 7 -15.68 -13.52 -12.05
N PRO A 8 -16.80 -14.24 -11.90
CA PRO A 8 -16.88 -15.35 -10.96
C PRO A 8 -15.93 -16.48 -11.38
N MET A 9 -15.14 -16.98 -10.43
CA MET A 9 -14.15 -18.02 -10.66
C MET A 9 -14.50 -19.33 -9.92
N PRO A 10 -14.03 -20.49 -10.42
CA PRO A 10 -14.17 -21.76 -9.71
C PRO A 10 -13.56 -21.67 -8.31
N GLY A 11 -14.33 -22.03 -7.28
CA GLY A 11 -13.92 -21.89 -5.87
C GLY A 11 -14.63 -20.78 -5.10
N GLY A 12 -15.65 -20.13 -5.68
CA GLY A 12 -16.55 -19.22 -4.95
C GLY A 12 -16.00 -17.83 -4.69
N TRP A 13 -14.99 -17.40 -5.45
CA TRP A 13 -14.37 -16.08 -5.38
C TRP A 13 -14.47 -15.36 -6.74
N SER A 14 -14.20 -14.05 -6.77
CA SER A 14 -14.29 -13.22 -7.98
C SER A 14 -12.93 -12.65 -8.38
N MET A 15 -12.61 -12.72 -9.67
CA MET A 15 -11.43 -12.10 -10.25
C MET A 15 -11.77 -10.70 -10.77
N SER A 16 -10.96 -9.70 -10.40
CA SER A 16 -11.11 -8.34 -10.92
C SER A 16 -10.74 -8.24 -12.40
N MET A 17 -11.60 -7.59 -13.19
CA MET A 17 -11.38 -7.27 -14.60
C MET A 17 -10.29 -6.22 -14.81
N ALA A 18 -9.77 -5.55 -13.77
CA ALA A 18 -8.65 -4.62 -13.88
C ALA A 18 -7.35 -5.27 -14.35
N TRP A 19 -7.22 -6.58 -14.16
CA TRP A 19 -6.07 -7.38 -14.64
C TRP A 19 -6.26 -7.88 -16.07
N MET A 20 -7.45 -7.68 -16.64
CA MET A 20 -7.79 -8.09 -17.99
C MET A 20 -7.75 -6.92 -18.95
N ARG A 21 -7.22 -7.19 -20.14
CA ARG A 21 -7.21 -6.25 -21.24
C ARG A 21 -8.62 -6.13 -21.80
N MET A 22 -9.18 -4.92 -21.82
CA MET A 22 -10.46 -4.70 -22.49
C MET A 22 -10.31 -4.91 -24.01
N PRO A 23 -11.33 -5.48 -24.69
CA PRO A 23 -11.30 -5.64 -26.14
C PRO A 23 -11.02 -4.30 -26.85
N GLY A 24 -9.98 -4.25 -27.67
CA GLY A 24 -9.55 -3.04 -28.40
C GLY A 24 -8.57 -2.11 -27.68
N GLN A 25 -8.29 -2.30 -26.38
CA GLN A 25 -7.28 -1.51 -25.67
C GLN A 25 -5.87 -2.01 -26.01
N THR A 26 -4.82 -1.19 -25.97
CA THR A 26 -3.41 -1.65 -26.08
C THR A 26 -2.82 -1.97 -24.70
N TRP A 27 -1.79 -2.82 -24.62
CA TRP A 27 -1.09 -3.12 -23.36
C TRP A 27 -0.59 -1.85 -22.62
N PRO A 28 0.01 -0.86 -23.31
CA PRO A 28 0.37 0.41 -22.69
C PRO A 28 -0.85 1.20 -22.21
N GLY A 29 -1.98 1.15 -22.93
CA GLY A 29 -3.22 1.81 -22.54
C GLY A 29 -3.84 1.22 -21.26
N ALA A 30 -3.81 -0.11 -21.12
CA ALA A 30 -4.25 -0.78 -19.90
C ALA A 30 -3.34 -0.44 -18.70
N ALA A 31 -2.02 -0.45 -18.91
CA ALA A 31 -1.06 -0.07 -17.88
C ALA A 31 -1.22 1.40 -17.46
N ALA A 32 -1.43 2.31 -18.41
CA ALA A 32 -1.66 3.73 -18.12
C ALA A 32 -2.96 3.95 -17.34
N ALA A 33 -4.05 3.28 -17.70
CA ALA A 33 -5.30 3.34 -16.96
C ALA A 33 -5.13 2.81 -15.52
N PHE A 34 -4.49 1.65 -15.36
CA PHE A 34 -4.17 1.08 -14.05
C PHE A 34 -3.32 2.03 -13.21
N LEU A 35 -2.24 2.57 -13.77
CA LEU A 35 -1.37 3.52 -13.07
C LEU A 35 -2.10 4.82 -12.70
N GLY A 36 -3.03 5.29 -13.54
CA GLY A 36 -3.87 6.45 -13.25
C GLY A 36 -4.76 6.21 -12.03
N THR A 37 -5.53 5.12 -12.04
CA THR A 37 -6.40 4.74 -10.91
C THR A 37 -5.58 4.44 -9.66
N TRP A 38 -4.46 3.72 -9.81
CA TRP A 38 -3.50 3.43 -8.74
C TRP A 38 -2.97 4.72 -8.11
N ALA A 39 -2.53 5.69 -8.91
CA ALA A 39 -2.01 6.95 -8.41
C ALA A 39 -3.07 7.72 -7.62
N VAL A 40 -4.28 7.86 -8.15
CA VAL A 40 -5.40 8.55 -7.46
C VAL A 40 -5.69 7.87 -6.11
N MET A 41 -5.76 6.54 -6.12
CA MET A 41 -6.05 5.74 -4.94
C MET A 41 -4.92 5.83 -3.90
N MET A 42 -3.66 5.70 -4.31
CA MET A 42 -2.51 5.87 -3.43
C MET A 42 -2.44 7.28 -2.84
N VAL A 43 -2.74 8.31 -3.64
CA VAL A 43 -2.86 9.70 -3.15
C VAL A 43 -3.95 9.77 -2.09
N ALA A 44 -5.16 9.30 -2.36
CA ALA A 44 -6.27 9.36 -1.41
C ALA A 44 -5.95 8.65 -0.08
N MET A 45 -5.33 7.46 -0.14
CA MET A 45 -5.04 6.65 1.05
C MET A 45 -3.82 7.16 1.84
N MET A 46 -2.78 7.63 1.15
CA MET A 46 -1.51 7.98 1.81
C MET A 46 -1.39 9.45 2.17
N LEU A 47 -2.17 10.33 1.53
CA LEU A 47 -2.16 11.77 1.81
C LEU A 47 -2.42 12.09 3.30
N PRO A 48 -3.40 11.47 4.00
CA PRO A 48 -3.62 11.71 5.42
C PRO A 48 -2.38 11.44 6.28
N SER A 49 -1.61 10.41 5.93
CA SER A 49 -0.37 10.06 6.62
C SER A 49 0.82 10.96 6.24
N LEU A 50 0.81 11.51 5.02
CA LEU A 50 1.87 12.36 4.49
C LEU A 50 1.78 13.80 5.01
N VAL A 51 0.57 14.34 5.23
CA VAL A 51 0.33 15.69 5.77
C VAL A 51 1.12 15.99 7.05
N PRO A 52 1.08 15.17 8.12
CA PRO A 52 1.83 15.45 9.35
C PRO A 52 3.35 15.36 9.17
N MET A 53 3.85 14.64 8.15
CA MET A 53 5.29 14.58 7.85
C MET A 53 5.72 15.83 7.07
N LEU A 54 4.92 16.27 6.10
CA LEU A 54 5.18 17.49 5.35
C LEU A 54 5.10 18.74 6.23
N SER A 55 4.18 18.79 7.20
CA SER A 55 4.11 19.91 8.15
C SER A 55 5.38 20.02 9.01
N ARG A 56 5.95 18.88 9.44
CA ARG A 56 7.23 18.83 10.16
C ARG A 56 8.40 19.25 9.28
N TYR A 57 8.45 18.80 8.03
CA TYR A 57 9.46 19.27 7.06
C TYR A 57 9.38 20.80 6.89
N ARG A 58 8.17 21.35 6.75
CA ARG A 58 7.96 22.80 6.68
C ARG A 58 8.42 23.52 7.94
N GLN A 59 8.22 22.97 9.14
CA GLN A 59 8.74 23.55 10.39
C GLN A 59 10.26 23.51 10.48
N ALA A 60 10.90 22.44 10.00
CA ALA A 60 12.35 22.30 10.00
C ALA A 60 13.04 23.24 9.00
N VAL A 61 12.42 23.47 7.83
CA VAL A 61 12.95 24.36 6.78
C VAL A 61 12.50 25.82 6.97
N GLY A 62 11.32 26.07 7.54
CA GLY A 62 10.69 27.39 7.69
C GLY A 62 11.47 28.42 8.50
N ARG A 63 12.51 27.99 9.23
CA ARG A 63 13.44 28.90 9.91
C ARG A 63 14.46 29.57 8.96
N THR A 64 14.49 29.23 7.67
CA THR A 64 15.55 29.66 6.71
C THR A 64 15.11 30.60 5.57
N GLY A 65 13.85 31.05 5.51
CA GLY A 65 13.44 32.14 4.60
C GLY A 65 12.37 31.77 3.55
N GLU A 66 11.36 32.62 3.46
CA GLU A 66 10.08 32.43 2.78
C GLU A 66 10.14 32.79 1.28
N THR A 67 10.08 31.77 0.42
CA THR A 67 9.58 31.82 -0.99
C THR A 67 9.71 30.45 -1.65
N ARG A 68 10.72 29.66 -1.29
CA ARG A 68 10.97 28.31 -1.85
C ARG A 68 10.29 27.16 -1.08
N LEU A 69 9.68 27.44 0.06
CA LEU A 69 9.14 26.43 0.98
C LEU A 69 8.04 25.56 0.33
N GLY A 70 7.13 26.20 -0.42
CA GLY A 70 6.05 25.49 -1.13
C GLY A 70 6.61 24.55 -2.20
N ARG A 71 7.59 25.01 -2.98
CA ARG A 71 8.25 24.20 -4.02
C ARG A 71 9.01 23.02 -3.45
N LEU A 72 9.74 23.21 -2.34
CA LEU A 72 10.47 22.13 -1.66
C LEU A 72 9.51 21.09 -1.08
N THR A 73 8.41 21.53 -0.46
CA THR A 73 7.39 20.63 0.09
C THR A 73 6.70 19.82 -1.01
N ALA A 74 6.38 20.46 -2.14
CA ALA A 74 5.85 19.77 -3.32
C ALA A 74 6.85 18.73 -3.83
N LEU A 75 8.15 19.06 -3.91
CA LEU A 75 9.18 18.15 -4.38
C LEU A 75 9.36 16.91 -3.48
N VAL A 76 9.22 17.07 -2.16
CA VAL A 76 9.16 15.94 -1.21
C VAL A 76 7.95 15.04 -1.52
N GLY A 77 6.77 15.63 -1.75
CA GLY A 77 5.56 14.90 -2.13
C GLY A 77 5.70 14.17 -3.45
N VAL A 78 6.30 14.80 -4.47
CA VAL A 78 6.55 14.15 -5.77
C VAL A 78 7.50 12.97 -5.60
N GLY A 79 8.59 13.11 -4.85
CA GLY A 79 9.51 12.00 -4.56
C GLY A 79 8.83 10.84 -3.82
N TYR A 80 7.90 11.15 -2.91
CA TYR A 80 7.08 10.15 -2.21
C TYR A 80 6.17 9.37 -3.16
N PHE A 81 5.39 10.08 -3.99
CA PHE A 81 4.47 9.43 -4.93
C PHE A 81 5.21 8.75 -6.08
N PHE A 82 6.42 9.18 -6.43
CA PHE A 82 7.26 8.49 -7.41
C PHE A 82 7.57 7.05 -7.00
N VAL A 83 7.89 6.82 -5.71
CA VAL A 83 8.10 5.47 -5.16
C VAL A 83 6.82 4.63 -5.27
N TRP A 84 5.66 5.22 -4.98
CA TRP A 84 4.35 4.54 -5.11
C TRP A 84 3.99 4.21 -6.55
N THR A 85 4.31 5.09 -7.50
CA THR A 85 4.15 4.81 -8.94
C THR A 85 5.04 3.65 -9.37
N GLY A 86 6.29 3.59 -8.89
CA GLY A 86 7.18 2.45 -9.13
C GLY A 86 6.61 1.13 -8.60
N PHE A 87 5.96 1.16 -7.43
CA PHE A 87 5.27 -0.03 -6.90
C PHE A 87 4.08 -0.44 -7.76
N GLY A 88 3.25 0.52 -8.20
CA GLY A 88 2.15 0.24 -9.13
C GLY A 88 2.63 -0.37 -10.45
N MET A 89 3.77 0.11 -10.96
CA MET A 89 4.40 -0.41 -12.18
C MET A 89 4.90 -1.84 -12.03
N ALA A 90 5.33 -2.26 -10.83
CA ALA A 90 5.69 -3.63 -10.53
C ALA A 90 4.46 -4.52 -10.25
N ALA A 91 3.43 -3.96 -9.60
CA ALA A 91 2.20 -4.67 -9.27
C ALA A 91 1.37 -5.03 -10.51
N PHE A 92 1.34 -4.16 -11.52
CA PHE A 92 0.60 -4.40 -12.77
C PHE A 92 1.00 -5.69 -13.50
N PRO A 93 2.27 -5.90 -13.91
CA PRO A 93 2.68 -7.12 -14.60
C PRO A 93 2.55 -8.36 -13.71
N LEU A 94 2.74 -8.23 -12.39
CA LEU A 94 2.57 -9.34 -11.46
C LEU A 94 1.12 -9.81 -11.42
N GLY A 95 0.17 -8.88 -11.31
CA GLY A 95 -1.26 -9.22 -11.32
C GLY A 95 -1.73 -9.75 -12.66
N VAL A 96 -1.23 -9.20 -13.78
CA VAL A 96 -1.49 -9.73 -15.13
C VAL A 96 -0.95 -11.16 -15.28
N ALA A 97 0.28 -11.42 -14.83
CA ALA A 97 0.89 -12.75 -14.91
C ALA A 97 0.11 -13.77 -14.05
N LEU A 98 -0.28 -13.37 -12.84
CA LEU A 98 -1.07 -14.22 -11.94
C LEU A 98 -2.44 -14.55 -12.56
N ALA A 99 -3.13 -13.54 -13.10
CA ALA A 99 -4.41 -13.74 -13.79
C ALA A 99 -4.27 -14.66 -15.02
N ALA A 100 -3.20 -14.52 -15.80
CA ALA A 100 -2.93 -15.37 -16.95
C ALA A 100 -2.68 -16.83 -16.57
N ILE A 101 -1.90 -17.08 -15.52
CA ILE A 101 -1.62 -18.43 -15.01
C ILE A 101 -2.90 -19.08 -14.49
N GLU A 102 -3.71 -18.31 -13.79
CA GLU A 102 -4.97 -18.76 -13.19
C GLU A 102 -6.02 -19.16 -14.24
N MET A 103 -6.09 -18.41 -15.35
CA MET A 103 -6.93 -18.77 -16.50
C MET A 103 -6.49 -20.07 -17.20
N GLN A 104 -5.19 -20.42 -17.13
CA GLN A 104 -4.64 -21.62 -17.78
C GLN A 104 -4.74 -22.89 -16.92
N GLN A 105 -4.93 -22.75 -15.60
CA GLN A 105 -4.83 -23.87 -14.66
C GLN A 105 -6.03 -23.87 -13.68
N PRO A 106 -7.14 -24.57 -14.01
CA PRO A 106 -8.33 -24.63 -13.15
C PRO A 106 -8.11 -25.38 -11.82
N ALA A 107 -7.00 -26.13 -11.67
CA ALA A 107 -6.55 -26.69 -10.40
C ALA A 107 -5.92 -25.61 -9.50
N LEU A 108 -5.21 -24.64 -10.09
CA LEU A 108 -4.59 -23.52 -9.38
C LEU A 108 -5.64 -22.50 -8.92
N ALA A 109 -6.66 -22.23 -9.74
CA ALA A 109 -7.80 -21.37 -9.41
C ALA A 109 -8.55 -21.81 -8.13
N ARG A 110 -8.56 -23.12 -7.84
CA ARG A 110 -9.14 -23.68 -6.60
C ARG A 110 -8.22 -23.54 -5.39
N ALA A 111 -6.91 -23.41 -5.59
CA ALA A 111 -5.92 -23.23 -4.52
C ALA A 111 -5.69 -21.75 -4.18
N VAL A 112 -6.16 -20.82 -5.00
CA VAL A 112 -6.00 -19.37 -4.79
C VAL A 112 -6.56 -18.88 -3.45
N PRO A 113 -7.73 -19.32 -2.96
CA PRO A 113 -8.19 -18.94 -1.62
C PRO A 113 -7.23 -19.35 -0.49
N ILE A 114 -6.54 -20.49 -0.64
CA ILE A 114 -5.51 -20.95 0.32
C ILE A 114 -4.26 -20.09 0.18
N ALA A 115 -3.80 -19.81 -1.04
CA ALA A 115 -2.66 -18.93 -1.30
C ALA A 115 -2.90 -17.50 -0.76
N VAL A 116 -4.12 -16.98 -0.95
CA VAL A 116 -4.59 -15.72 -0.37
C VAL A 116 -4.46 -15.76 1.15
N GLY A 117 -4.99 -16.80 1.78
CA GLY A 117 -4.90 -16.99 3.23
C GLY A 117 -3.45 -17.08 3.74
N VAL A 118 -2.56 -17.74 3.01
CA VAL A 118 -1.12 -17.84 3.33
C VAL A 118 -0.44 -16.47 3.21
N VAL A 119 -0.72 -15.69 2.17
CA VAL A 119 -0.16 -14.34 2.05
C VAL A 119 -0.67 -13.42 3.15
N VAL A 120 -1.97 -13.50 3.49
CA VAL A 120 -2.57 -12.76 4.60
C VAL A 120 -1.92 -13.16 5.93
N LEU A 121 -1.68 -14.46 6.15
CA LEU A 121 -0.94 -14.97 7.32
C LEU A 121 0.48 -14.41 7.41
N ILE A 122 1.24 -14.47 6.31
CA ILE A 122 2.62 -13.95 6.25
C ILE A 122 2.60 -12.44 6.52
N ALA A 123 1.68 -11.71 5.90
CA ALA A 123 1.53 -10.27 6.09
C ALA A 123 1.17 -9.90 7.54
N GLY A 124 0.25 -10.63 8.17
CA GLY A 124 -0.09 -10.47 9.58
C GLY A 124 1.09 -10.82 10.51
N SER A 125 1.86 -11.84 10.17
CA SER A 125 3.06 -12.23 10.91
C SER A 125 4.14 -11.14 10.82
N LEU A 126 4.37 -10.60 9.62
CA LEU A 126 5.26 -9.45 9.39
C LEU A 126 4.81 -8.23 10.20
N GLN A 127 3.50 -8.05 10.36
CA GLN A 127 2.91 -6.96 11.14
C GLN A 127 3.17 -7.08 12.65
N LEU A 128 3.43 -8.29 13.15
CA LEU A 128 3.82 -8.57 14.54
C LEU A 128 5.34 -8.45 14.79
N THR A 129 6.16 -8.30 13.76
CA THR A 129 7.62 -8.31 13.91
C THR A 129 8.16 -7.02 14.54
N ALA A 130 9.25 -7.17 15.32
CA ALA A 130 10.05 -6.05 15.81
C ALA A 130 10.61 -5.17 14.67
N TRP A 131 10.72 -5.71 13.45
CA TRP A 131 11.10 -4.96 12.27
C TRP A 131 10.07 -3.88 11.89
N LYS A 132 8.76 -4.21 11.95
CA LYS A 132 7.69 -3.23 11.73
C LYS A 132 7.68 -2.17 12.84
N ALA A 133 7.83 -2.60 14.10
CA ALA A 133 7.90 -1.67 15.23
C ALA A 133 9.03 -0.63 15.08
N ARG A 134 10.22 -1.07 14.67
CA ARG A 134 11.36 -0.18 14.38
C ARG A 134 11.08 0.76 13.21
N HIS A 135 10.49 0.29 12.11
CA HIS A 135 10.15 1.18 11.00
C HIS A 135 9.08 2.20 11.37
N LEU A 136 8.11 1.81 12.20
CA LEU A 136 7.08 2.71 12.70
C LEU A 136 7.67 3.78 13.63
N SER A 137 8.65 3.41 14.47
CA SER A 137 9.37 4.37 15.30
C SER A 137 10.16 5.35 14.43
N TYR A 138 10.88 4.90 13.41
CA TYR A 138 11.56 5.79 12.45
C TYR A 138 10.60 6.72 11.69
N CYS A 139 9.43 6.24 11.27
CA CYS A 139 8.43 7.10 10.63
C CYS A 139 7.83 8.14 11.59
N ARG A 140 7.90 7.92 12.91
CA ARG A 140 7.47 8.87 13.95
C ARG A 140 8.58 9.78 14.44
N GLU A 141 9.79 9.23 14.56
CA GLU A 141 10.98 9.92 15.01
C GLU A 141 11.24 11.05 14.03
N ALA A 142 11.00 12.26 14.54
CA ALA A 142 11.18 13.47 13.79
C ALA A 142 12.63 13.55 13.29
N PRO A 143 12.88 14.07 12.08
CA PRO A 143 14.11 14.81 11.86
C PRO A 143 14.12 15.88 12.96
N GLY A 144 15.02 15.72 13.93
CA GLY A 144 14.96 16.46 15.19
C GLY A 144 14.81 17.96 14.97
N ARG A 145 14.10 18.61 15.90
CA ARG A 145 13.89 20.08 16.02
C ARG A 145 15.17 20.94 15.95
N GLY A 146 16.36 20.34 15.78
CA GLY A 146 17.66 20.99 15.85
C GLY A 146 18.59 20.79 14.65
N ARG A 147 18.21 20.06 13.59
CA ARG A 147 19.10 19.94 12.41
C ARG A 147 18.56 20.76 11.23
N PRO A 148 19.13 21.94 10.92
CA PRO A 148 18.75 22.69 9.74
C PRO A 148 18.98 21.81 8.50
N LEU A 149 17.90 21.46 7.80
CA LEU A 149 18.02 20.82 6.50
C LEU A 149 18.42 21.91 5.49
N PRO A 150 19.41 21.65 4.62
CA PRO A 150 19.72 22.54 3.52
C PRO A 150 18.46 22.78 2.66
N ALA A 151 18.19 24.03 2.28
CA ALA A 151 17.09 24.39 1.40
C ALA A 151 17.42 24.10 -0.08
N ASP A 152 17.86 22.87 -0.36
CA ASP A 152 18.25 22.43 -1.70
C ASP A 152 17.23 21.45 -2.30
N ALA A 153 16.97 21.58 -3.60
CA ALA A 153 16.03 20.73 -4.34
C ALA A 153 16.47 19.26 -4.33
N GLY A 154 17.77 18.99 -4.43
CA GLY A 154 18.30 17.62 -4.37
C GLY A 154 18.07 16.98 -3.01
N THR A 155 18.22 17.74 -1.93
CA THR A 155 17.96 17.24 -0.57
C THR A 155 16.47 16.98 -0.32
N ALA A 156 15.57 17.84 -0.81
CA ALA A 156 14.12 17.66 -0.74
C ALA A 156 13.65 16.42 -1.52
N TRP A 157 14.16 16.22 -2.73
CA TRP A 157 13.88 15.02 -3.54
C TRP A 157 14.33 13.74 -2.82
N ARG A 158 15.59 13.68 -2.37
CA ARG A 158 16.11 12.50 -1.62
C ARG A 158 15.35 12.26 -0.32
N HIS A 159 14.87 13.32 0.34
CA HIS A 159 14.03 13.19 1.53
C HIS A 159 12.68 12.57 1.19
N GLY A 160 12.02 13.02 0.11
CA GLY A 160 10.79 12.43 -0.42
C GLY A 160 10.95 10.95 -0.77
N LEU A 161 12.02 10.55 -1.47
CA LEU A 161 12.27 9.15 -1.79
C LEU A 161 12.48 8.28 -0.56
N ARG A 162 13.31 8.72 0.40
CA ARG A 162 13.52 7.97 1.65
C ARG A 162 12.22 7.83 2.42
N LEU A 163 11.42 8.89 2.48
CA LEU A 163 10.11 8.87 3.12
C LEU A 163 9.19 7.85 2.44
N GLY A 164 9.14 7.86 1.10
CA GLY A 164 8.41 6.90 0.29
C GLY A 164 8.83 5.47 0.60
N LEU A 165 10.13 5.16 0.51
CA LEU A 165 10.67 3.81 0.77
C LEU A 165 10.39 3.31 2.18
N HIS A 166 10.60 4.13 3.21
CA HIS A 166 10.27 3.77 4.59
C HIS A 166 8.76 3.55 4.76
N CYS A 167 7.94 4.39 4.11
CA CYS A 167 6.51 4.22 4.15
C CYS A 167 6.09 2.90 3.50
N THR A 168 6.63 2.56 2.33
CA THR A 168 6.39 1.29 1.66
C THR A 168 6.82 0.11 2.52
N HIS A 169 7.99 0.17 3.16
CA HIS A 169 8.47 -0.90 4.04
C HIS A 169 7.53 -1.10 5.25
N CYS A 170 7.09 -0.04 5.91
CA CYS A 170 6.22 -0.18 7.08
C CYS A 170 4.79 -0.61 6.73
N SER A 171 4.28 -0.29 5.53
CA SER A 171 2.96 -0.71 5.06
C SER A 171 3.00 -1.95 4.15
N VAL A 172 4.17 -2.58 3.94
CA VAL A 172 4.32 -3.69 2.97
C VAL A 172 3.34 -4.84 3.21
N GLY A 173 3.11 -5.21 4.48
CA GLY A 173 2.16 -6.26 4.84
C GLY A 173 0.72 -5.89 4.48
N LEU A 174 0.30 -4.67 4.81
CA LEU A 174 -1.05 -4.20 4.48
C LEU A 174 -1.25 -4.00 2.98
N MET A 175 -0.22 -3.57 2.25
CA MET A 175 -0.24 -3.49 0.79
C MET A 175 -0.30 -4.86 0.14
N ALA A 176 0.40 -5.86 0.67
CA ALA A 176 0.30 -7.23 0.20
C ALA A 176 -1.12 -7.78 0.37
N ILE A 177 -1.75 -7.53 1.52
CA ILE A 177 -3.14 -7.89 1.78
C ILE A 177 -4.07 -7.19 0.78
N LEU A 178 -3.90 -5.88 0.57
CA LEU A 178 -4.71 -5.11 -0.39
C LEU A 178 -4.55 -5.64 -1.83
N LEU A 179 -3.34 -6.03 -2.21
CA LEU A 179 -3.06 -6.59 -3.53
C LEU A 179 -3.75 -7.94 -3.74
N VAL A 180 -3.76 -8.79 -2.71
CA VAL A 180 -4.30 -10.15 -2.75
C VAL A 180 -5.81 -10.20 -2.60
N ILE A 181 -6.40 -9.40 -1.70
CA ILE A 181 -7.86 -9.27 -1.57
C ILE A 181 -8.46 -8.56 -2.80
N GLY A 182 -7.67 -7.68 -3.43
CA GLY A 182 -8.02 -7.03 -4.67
C GLY A 182 -7.98 -5.51 -4.53
N VAL A 183 -7.24 -4.88 -5.45
CA VAL A 183 -7.06 -3.42 -5.56
C VAL A 183 -8.35 -2.69 -5.97
N MET A 184 -9.52 -3.34 -5.96
CA MET A 184 -10.80 -2.72 -6.29
C MET A 184 -11.85 -2.86 -5.19
N ASP A 185 -11.58 -3.60 -4.11
CA ASP A 185 -12.48 -3.62 -2.97
C ASP A 185 -12.32 -2.29 -2.18
N LEU A 186 -13.26 -1.37 -2.41
CA LEU A 186 -13.31 -0.08 -1.71
C LEU A 186 -13.37 -0.24 -0.18
N ARG A 187 -13.95 -1.32 0.34
CA ARG A 187 -14.01 -1.60 1.79
C ARG A 187 -12.65 -2.04 2.28
N ALA A 188 -11.99 -2.95 1.56
CA ALA A 188 -10.61 -3.36 1.88
C ALA A 188 -9.66 -2.16 1.83
N MET A 189 -9.79 -1.29 0.83
CA MET A 189 -9.08 -0.02 0.76
C MET A 189 -9.34 0.85 1.99
N ALA A 190 -10.60 1.13 2.31
CA ALA A 190 -10.94 1.98 3.44
C ALA A 190 -10.37 1.44 4.76
N VAL A 191 -10.46 0.12 4.98
CA VAL A 191 -9.92 -0.56 6.17
C VAL A 191 -8.39 -0.47 6.20
N VAL A 192 -7.70 -0.73 5.09
CA VAL A 192 -6.25 -0.64 5.01
C VAL A 192 -5.76 0.80 5.20
N ALA A 193 -6.41 1.79 4.57
CA ALA A 193 -6.09 3.20 4.77
C ALA A 193 -6.28 3.62 6.22
N ALA A 194 -7.40 3.23 6.84
CA ALA A 194 -7.68 3.50 8.24
C ALA A 194 -6.62 2.84 9.14
N ALA A 195 -6.29 1.57 8.91
CA ALA A 195 -5.25 0.86 9.65
C ALA A 195 -3.89 1.57 9.54
N ILE A 196 -3.44 1.93 8.33
CA ILE A 196 -2.18 2.65 8.14
C ILE A 196 -2.20 4.00 8.85
N THR A 197 -3.31 4.72 8.76
CA THR A 197 -3.49 6.04 9.36
C THR A 197 -3.47 5.96 10.89
N VAL A 198 -4.20 5.01 11.48
CA VAL A 198 -4.26 4.78 12.93
C VAL A 198 -2.91 4.27 13.44
N GLU A 199 -2.26 3.33 12.76
CA GLU A 199 -0.92 2.85 13.13
C GLU A 199 0.09 4.00 13.19
N ARG A 200 0.01 4.96 12.26
CA ARG A 200 0.94 6.10 12.21
C ARG A 200 0.62 7.19 13.21
N LEU A 201 -0.67 7.55 13.37
CA LEU A 201 -1.11 8.66 14.21
C LEU A 201 -1.29 8.29 15.69
N ALA A 202 -1.58 7.03 16.02
CA ALA A 202 -1.85 6.65 17.40
C ALA A 202 -0.59 6.76 18.28
N PRO A 203 -0.68 7.34 19.50
CA PRO A 203 0.47 7.47 20.40
C PRO A 203 1.06 6.10 20.79
N ALA A 204 0.26 5.03 20.77
CA ALA A 204 0.68 3.65 21.01
C ALA A 204 0.62 2.78 19.74
N GLY A 205 0.96 3.30 18.57
CA GLY A 205 0.73 2.55 17.32
C GLY A 205 1.56 1.28 17.12
N GLU A 206 2.56 0.99 17.96
CA GLU A 206 3.10 -0.37 18.03
C GLU A 206 2.06 -1.37 18.57
N ARG A 207 1.31 -1.00 19.62
CA ARG A 207 0.18 -1.80 20.13
C ARG A 207 -0.94 -1.92 19.09
N VAL A 208 -1.23 -0.82 18.38
CA VAL A 208 -2.19 -0.86 17.27
C VAL A 208 -1.70 -1.83 16.19
N ALA A 209 -0.46 -1.70 15.72
CA ALA A 209 0.11 -2.58 14.71
C ALA A 209 0.08 -4.05 15.13
N ARG A 210 0.35 -4.35 16.40
CA ARG A 210 0.22 -5.72 16.93
C ARG A 210 -1.23 -6.20 16.94
N ALA A 211 -2.19 -5.34 17.32
CA ALA A 211 -3.60 -5.68 17.28
C ALA A 211 -4.10 -5.92 15.85
N THR A 212 -3.75 -5.04 14.89
CA THR A 212 -4.06 -5.26 13.47
C THR A 212 -3.41 -6.54 12.95
N GLY A 213 -2.15 -6.80 13.32
CA GLY A 213 -1.45 -8.03 12.96
C GLY A 213 -2.16 -9.28 13.47
N ALA A 214 -2.59 -9.29 14.74
CA ALA A 214 -3.34 -10.41 15.34
C ALA A 214 -4.69 -10.64 14.64
N VAL A 215 -5.43 -9.57 14.33
CA VAL A 215 -6.70 -9.65 13.58
C VAL A 215 -6.46 -10.22 12.17
N VAL A 216 -5.41 -9.75 11.48
CA VAL A 216 -5.04 -10.21 10.14
C VAL A 216 -4.61 -11.68 10.15
N VAL A 217 -3.82 -12.11 11.14
CA VAL A 217 -3.44 -13.52 11.31
C VAL A 217 -4.68 -14.38 11.55
N GLY A 218 -5.59 -13.94 12.42
CA GLY A 218 -6.86 -14.62 12.67
C GLY A 218 -7.71 -14.75 11.41
N ALA A 219 -7.80 -13.68 10.62
CA ALA A 219 -8.49 -13.70 9.33
C ALA A 219 -7.83 -14.65 8.32
N GLY A 220 -6.49 -14.66 8.23
CA GLY A 220 -5.74 -15.58 7.38
C GLY A 220 -5.96 -17.06 7.75
N LEU A 221 -5.92 -17.39 9.05
CA LEU A 221 -6.24 -18.72 9.55
C LEU A 221 -7.68 -19.12 9.21
N PHE A 222 -8.63 -18.21 9.42
CA PHE A 222 -10.05 -18.44 9.12
C PHE A 222 -10.27 -18.72 7.62
N LEU A 223 -9.63 -17.94 6.74
CA LEU A 223 -9.71 -18.14 5.29
C LEU A 223 -9.15 -19.51 4.88
N ILE A 224 -8.02 -19.93 5.47
CA ILE A 224 -7.43 -21.26 5.22
C ILE A 224 -8.35 -22.37 5.73
N ALA A 225 -8.91 -22.23 6.93
CA ALA A 225 -9.82 -23.22 7.51
C ALA A 225 -11.10 -23.38 6.67
N ARG A 226 -11.68 -22.27 6.19
CA ARG A 226 -12.82 -22.27 5.26
C ARG A 226 -12.47 -22.96 3.94
N ALA A 227 -11.31 -22.66 3.37
CA ALA A 227 -10.87 -23.25 2.11
C ALA A 227 -10.52 -24.75 2.23
N ALA A 228 -10.08 -25.21 3.41
CA ALA A 228 -9.79 -26.61 3.70
C ALA A 228 -11.04 -27.49 3.98
N GLY A 229 -12.25 -26.91 3.95
CA GLY A 229 -13.50 -27.66 4.13
C GLY A 229 -13.90 -27.91 5.59
N LEU A 230 -13.38 -27.13 6.54
CA LEU A 230 -13.79 -27.21 7.95
C LEU A 230 -15.03 -26.35 8.29
N GLY A 231 -15.88 -26.00 7.32
CA GLY A 231 -17.17 -25.36 7.58
C GLY A 231 -18.02 -25.08 6.36
#